data_AF-A0A352S2H2-F1
#
_entry.id   AF-A0A352S2H2-F1
#
_cell.length_a   1.000
_cell.length_b   1.000
_cell.length_c   1.000
_cell.angle_alpha   90.00
_cell.angle_beta   90.00
_cell.angle_gamma   90.00
#
_symmetry.space_group_name_H-M   'P 1'
#
loop_
_entity.id
_entity.type
_entity.pdbx_description
1 polymer ?
#
loop_
_entity_poly.entity_id
_entity_poly.type
_entity_poly.pdbx_seq_one_letter_code
_entity_poly.pdbx_strand_id
1 'polypeptide(L)' 'LAFGNPSYEGWSGLFANQWMKILTFLTILSLLFHAWIGVRDIWMDYVKPMAVRLVLQVLTILWLVGCAGYAA' A
#
# COMPACT_ATOMS: atom_id res chain seq x y z
N LEU A 1 -7.12 -17.81 -21.58
CA LEU A 1 -6.83 -17.06 -20.35
C LEU A 1 -8.02 -17.24 -19.43
N ALA A 2 -7.83 -17.85 -18.26
CA ALA A 2 -8.92 -18.28 -17.39
C ALA A 2 -9.68 -17.08 -16.81
N PHE A 3 -10.70 -16.61 -17.52
CA PHE A 3 -11.71 -15.71 -16.96
C PHE A 3 -12.78 -16.58 -16.28
N GLY A 4 -12.35 -17.27 -15.22
CA GLY A 4 -13.18 -18.19 -14.45
C GLY A 4 -14.18 -17.41 -13.60
N ASN A 5 -15.45 -17.81 -13.72
CA ASN A 5 -16.59 -17.50 -12.85
C ASN A 5 -16.42 -16.32 -11.85
N PRO A 6 -16.97 -15.12 -12.12
CA PRO A 6 -16.87 -13.94 -11.23
C PRO A 6 -17.66 -14.06 -9.91
N SER A 7 -18.18 -15.25 -9.59
CA SER A 7 -18.69 -15.58 -8.27
C SER A 7 -17.66 -15.37 -7.16
N TYR A 8 -18.15 -15.24 -5.93
CA TYR A 8 -17.31 -15.21 -4.73
C TYR A 8 -16.33 -16.39 -4.66
N GLU A 9 -16.76 -17.60 -5.02
CA GLU A 9 -15.91 -18.80 -5.02
C GLU A 9 -14.75 -18.71 -6.03
N GLY A 10 -15.03 -18.22 -7.23
CA GLY A 10 -13.99 -18.01 -8.25
C GLY A 10 -12.96 -16.97 -7.80
N TRP A 11 -13.43 -15.88 -7.18
CA TRP A 11 -12.56 -14.83 -6.66
C TRP A 11 -11.73 -15.30 -5.45
N SER A 12 -12.35 -15.96 -4.48
CA SER A 12 -11.65 -16.49 -3.30
C SER A 12 -10.64 -17.57 -3.69
N GLY A 13 -10.97 -18.43 -4.66
CA GLY A 13 -10.07 -19.44 -5.21
C GLY A 13 -8.82 -18.83 -5.88
N LEU A 14 -8.97 -17.70 -6.58
CA LEU A 14 -7.85 -16.98 -7.19
C LEU A 14 -6.84 -16.49 -6.14
N PHE A 15 -7.32 -15.83 -5.08
CA PHE A 15 -6.47 -15.30 -4.01
C PHE A 15 -5.98 -16.37 -3.02
N ALA A 16 -6.61 -17.55 -2.99
CA ALA A 16 -6.10 -18.70 -2.25
C ALA A 16 -4.81 -19.28 -2.89
N ASN A 17 -4.60 -19.08 -4.19
CA ASN A 17 -3.43 -19.58 -4.92
C ASN A 17 -2.12 -18.95 -4.42
N GLN A 18 -1.10 -19.78 -4.19
CA GLN A 18 0.20 -19.36 -3.66
C GLN A 18 0.87 -18.27 -4.51
N TRP A 19 0.78 -18.34 -5.84
CA TRP A 19 1.38 -17.33 -6.72
C TRP A 19 0.65 -15.99 -6.61
N MET A 20 -0.68 -16.01 -6.48
CA MET A 20 -1.44 -14.77 -6.28
C MET A 20 -1.10 -14.12 -4.94
N LYS A 21 -0.88 -14.90 -3.87
CA LYS A 21 -0.43 -14.37 -2.57
C LYS A 21 0.94 -13.68 -2.65
N ILE A 22 1.89 -14.28 -3.37
CA ILE A 22 3.23 -13.68 -3.55
C ILE A 22 3.11 -12.37 -4.36
N LEU A 23 2.35 -12.38 -5.45
CA LEU A 23 2.17 -11.20 -6.31
C LEU A 23 1.48 -10.05 -5.58
N THR A 24 0.43 -10.35 -4.80
CA THR A 24 -0.30 -9.35 -4.02
C THR A 24 0.56 -8.80 -2.90
N PHE A 25 1.30 -9.65 -2.18
CA PHE A 25 2.27 -9.21 -1.18
C PHE A 25 3.33 -8.28 -1.77
N LEU A 26 3.97 -8.66 -2.88
CA LEU A 26 4.97 -7.82 -3.54
C LEU A 26 4.36 -6.48 -3.99
N THR A 27 3.15 -6.52 -4.55
CA THR A 27 2.42 -5.32 -4.97
C THR A 27 2.18 -4.37 -3.80
N ILE A 28 1.75 -4.89 -2.65
CA ILE A 28 1.51 -4.09 -1.44
C ILE A 28 2.82 -3.47 -0.95
N LEU A 29 3.93 -4.23 -0.92
CA LEU A 29 5.24 -3.68 -0.57
C LEU A 29 5.69 -2.56 -1.52
N SER A 30 5.56 -2.78 -2.84
CA SER A 30 5.90 -1.77 -3.85
C SER A 30 5.03 -0.52 -3.71
N LEU A 31 3.74 -0.69 -3.44
CA LEU A 31 2.81 0.42 -3.26
C LEU A 31 3.12 1.23 -1.99
N LEU A 32 3.38 0.58 -0.87
CA LEU A 32 3.76 1.24 0.39
C LEU A 32 5.06 2.05 0.21
N PHE A 33 6.04 1.48 -0.48
CA PHE A 33 7.30 2.16 -0.75
C PHE A 33 7.12 3.36 -1.70
N HIS A 34 6.36 3.19 -2.79
CA HIS A 34 6.03 4.26 -3.73
C HIS A 34 5.30 5.42 -3.03
N ALA A 35 4.29 5.10 -2.22
CA ALA A 35 3.51 6.07 -1.48
C ALA A 35 4.37 6.83 -0.46
N TRP A 36 5.27 6.16 0.27
CA TRP A 36 6.21 6.84 1.17
C TRP A 36 7.02 7.88 0.39
N ILE A 37 7.80 7.45 -0.60
CA ILE A 37 8.76 8.34 -1.28
C ILE A 37 8.02 9.51 -1.92
N GLY A 38 6.94 9.24 -2.67
CA GLY A 38 6.17 10.29 -3.33
C GLY A 38 5.60 11.32 -2.34
N VAL A 39 5.00 10.87 -1.24
CA VAL A 39 4.42 11.77 -0.24
C VAL A 39 5.48 12.55 0.53
N ARG A 40 6.63 11.93 0.84
CA ARG A 40 7.77 12.63 1.45
C ARG A 40 8.24 13.78 0.57
N ASP A 41 8.38 13.53 -0.74
CA ASP A 41 8.87 14.54 -1.67
C ASP A 41 7.85 15.69 -1.81
N ILE A 42 6.55 15.39 -1.88
CA ILE A 42 5.47 16.41 -1.81
C ILE A 42 5.59 17.28 -0.56
N TRP A 43 5.80 16.67 0.61
CA TRP A 43 5.97 17.42 1.86
C TRP A 43 7.20 18.32 1.85
N MET A 44 8.31 17.87 1.27
CA MET A 44 9.53 18.68 1.17
C MET A 44 9.36 19.87 0.20
N ASP A 45 8.64 19.67 -0.90
CA ASP A 45 8.46 20.67 -1.96
C ASP A 45 7.45 21.74 -1.58
N TYR A 46 6.34 21.37 -0.96
CA TYR A 46 5.21 22.28 -0.74
C TYR A 46 5.06 22.76 0.71
N VAL A 47 5.50 21.99 1.71
CA VAL A 47 5.35 22.36 3.13
C VAL A 47 6.63 23.01 3.65
N LYS A 48 6.62 24.34 3.77
CA LYS A 48 7.78 25.14 4.23
C LYS A 48 7.99 25.12 5.75
N PRO A 49 6.96 25.27 6.61
CA PRO A 49 7.16 25.26 8.05
C PRO A 49 7.63 23.88 8.55
N MET A 50 8.76 23.84 9.26
CA MET A 50 9.37 22.58 9.69
C MET A 50 8.47 21.73 10.59
N ALA A 51 7.75 22.36 11.52
CA ALA A 51 6.94 21.65 12.51
C ALA A 51 5.76 20.95 11.86
N VAL A 52 5.07 21.64 10.96
CA VAL A 52 3.95 21.08 10.18
C VAL A 52 4.44 19.92 9.32
N ARG A 53 5.57 20.10 8.63
CA ARG A 53 6.16 19.04 7.80
C ARG A 53 6.51 17.79 8.59
N LEU A 54 7.09 17.95 9.79
CA LEU A 54 7.44 16.82 10.65
C LEU A 54 6.18 16.06 11.11
N VAL A 55 5.15 16.78 11.55
CA VAL A 55 3.87 16.16 11.93
C VAL A 55 3.26 15.38 10.78
N LEU A 56 3.22 15.98 9.57
CA LEU A 56 2.70 15.30 8.39
C LEU A 56 3.50 14.04 8.03
N GLN A 57 4.83 14.07 8.12
CA GLN A 57 5.65 12.88 7.89
C GLN A 57 5.34 11.77 8.91
N VAL A 58 5.18 12.09 10.19
CA VAL A 58 4.81 11.12 11.24
C VAL A 58 3.43 10.52 10.94
N LEU A 59 2.45 11.35 10.61
CA LEU A 59 1.10 10.88 10.25
C LEU A 59 1.13 9.99 8.99
N THR A 60 1.93 10.34 7.97
CA THR A 60 2.11 9.50 6.77
C THR A 60 2.67 8.13 7.15
N ILE A 61 3.72 8.07 7.98
CA ILE A 61 4.31 6.79 8.40
C ILE A 61 3.32 5.97 9.23
N LEU A 62 2.63 6.58 10.19
CA LEU A 62 1.61 5.88 10.98
C LEU A 62 0.49 5.31 10.10
N TRP A 63 0.05 6.06 9.10
CA TRP A 63 -0.94 5.59 8.13
C TRP A 63 -0.42 4.40 7.32
N LEU A 64 0.79 4.50 6.76
CA LEU A 64 1.38 3.41 5.96
C LEU A 64 1.61 2.14 6.80
N VAL A 65 2.03 2.27 8.06
CA VAL A 65 2.14 1.15 9.00
C VAL A 65 0.76 0.55 9.30
N GLY A 66 -0.27 1.39 9.49
CA GLY A 66 -1.65 0.94 9.66
C GLY A 66 -2.15 0.15 8.44
N CYS A 67 -1.87 0.64 7.23
CA CYS A 67 -2.19 -0.09 5.99
C CYS A 67 -1.43 -1.40 5.88
N ALA A 68 -0.14 -1.43 6.21
CA ALA A 68 0.67 -2.64 6.20
C ALA A 68 0.16 -3.68 7.21
N GLY A 69 -0.22 -3.24 8.42
CA GLY A 69 -0.79 -4.11 9.45
C GLY A 69 -2.18 -4.64 9.09
N TYR A 70 -3.00 -3.86 8.39
CA TYR A 70 -4.30 -4.32 7.88
C TYR A 70 -4.16 -5.33 6.73
N ALA A 71 -3.10 -5.20 5.93
CA ALA A 71 -2.84 -6.06 4.77
C ALA A 71 -2.21 -7.42 5.10
N ALA A 72 -1.63 -7.58 6.31
CA ALA A 72 -1.01 -8.80 6.80
C ALA A 72 -2.05 -9.78 7.37
#